data_AF-A0A2N1W2U1-F1
#
_entry.id   AF-A0A2N1W2U1-F1
#
_cell.length_a   1.000
_cell.length_b   1.000
_cell.length_c   1.000
_cell.angle_alpha   90.00
_cell.angle_beta   90.00
_cell.angle_gamma   90.00
#
_symmetry.space_group_name_H-M   'P 1'
#
loop_
_entity.id
_entity.type
_entity.pdbx_description
1 polymer ?
#
loop_
_entity_poly.entity_id
_entity_poly.type
_entity_poly.pdbx_seq_one_letter_code
_entity_poly.pdbx_strand_id
1 'polypeptide(L)'
;MPFLFENLDVYNQSMQLADELTSVTETFSKGKYYLKDQSNRAALSVPNNIAEGNGRFTKNDKTHFFHIARGSAFECVSILELCKRKKLISDAKNQEYKSRIDNVCRMISGLIKSQDKR
;
A
#
# COMPACT_ATOMS: atom_id res chain seq x y z
N MET A 1 8.17 4.47 -23.62
CA MET A 1 8.60 4.64 -22.20
C MET A 1 8.29 3.35 -21.46
N PRO A 2 9.29 2.66 -20.88
CA PRO A 2 9.10 1.35 -20.23
C PRO A 2 8.37 1.44 -18.88
N PHE A 3 8.35 2.60 -18.22
CA PHE A 3 7.82 2.79 -16.86
C PHE A 3 6.49 3.55 -16.84
N LEU A 4 5.50 3.11 -17.63
CA LEU A 4 4.19 3.80 -17.73
C LEU A 4 3.43 3.89 -16.40
N PHE A 5 3.79 3.09 -15.39
CA PHE A 5 3.14 3.12 -14.07
C PHE A 5 3.46 4.40 -13.29
N GLU A 6 4.56 5.09 -13.59
CA GLU A 6 4.94 6.35 -12.92
C GLU A 6 3.91 7.46 -13.18
N ASN A 7 3.15 7.36 -14.27
CA ASN A 7 2.06 8.28 -14.60
C ASN A 7 0.73 7.94 -13.90
N LEU A 8 0.66 6.84 -13.15
CA LEU A 8 -0.56 6.48 -12.43
C LEU A 8 -0.62 7.21 -11.09
N ASP A 9 -1.66 8.01 -10.87
CA ASP A 9 -1.87 8.70 -9.60
C ASP A 9 -1.86 7.72 -8.41
N VAL A 10 -2.44 6.54 -8.58
CA VAL A 10 -2.48 5.52 -7.52
C VAL A 10 -1.11 4.97 -7.19
N TYR A 11 -0.20 4.88 -8.18
CA TYR A 11 1.18 4.50 -7.92
C TYR A 11 1.87 5.57 -7.06
N ASN A 12 1.80 6.84 -7.48
CA ASN A 12 2.43 7.96 -6.76
C ASN A 12 1.90 8.09 -5.32
N GLN A 13 0.58 8.01 -5.13
CA GLN A 13 -0.06 8.03 -3.82
C GLN A 13 0.35 6.83 -2.94
N SER A 14 0.45 5.64 -3.54
CA SER A 14 0.90 4.45 -2.82
C SER A 14 2.39 4.49 -2.45
N MET A 15 3.23 5.11 -3.30
CA MET A 15 4.65 5.28 -3.02
C MET A 15 4.88 6.27 -1.88
N GLN A 16 4.18 7.40 -1.90
CA GLN A 16 4.22 8.36 -0.80
C GLN A 16 3.75 7.74 0.51
N LEU A 17 2.65 6.96 0.47
CA LEU A 17 2.18 6.24 1.65
C LEU A 17 3.23 5.24 2.17
N ALA A 18 3.91 4.52 1.28
CA ALA A 18 4.96 3.57 1.66
C ALA A 18 6.15 4.27 2.32
N ASP A 19 6.63 5.37 1.74
CA ASP A 19 7.71 6.18 2.31
C ASP A 19 7.38 6.66 3.73
N GLU A 20 6.18 7.18 3.93
CA GLU A 20 5.76 7.64 5.25
C GLU A 20 5.58 6.52 6.27
N LEU A 21 4.98 5.39 5.87
CA LEU A 21 4.83 4.24 6.77
C LEU A 21 6.19 3.68 7.17
N THR A 22 7.13 3.56 6.23
CA THR A 22 8.50 3.11 6.54
C THR A 22 9.20 4.08 7.48
N SER A 23 9.08 5.39 7.23
CA SER A 23 9.59 6.43 8.13
C SER A 23 9.01 6.37 9.54
N VAL A 24 7.71 6.07 9.69
CA VAL A 24 7.09 5.87 11.01
C VAL A 24 7.71 4.69 11.74
N THR A 25 8.01 3.59 11.06
CA THR A 25 8.60 2.42 11.72
C THR A 25 10.03 2.65 12.22
N GLU A 26 10.75 3.64 11.68
CA GLU A 26 12.07 4.03 12.18
C GLU A 26 12.01 4.60 13.61
N THR A 27 10.85 5.10 14.04
CA THR A 27 10.68 5.62 15.41
C THR A 27 10.33 4.53 16.42
N PHE A 28 10.21 3.27 16.01
CA PHE A 28 9.82 2.18 16.91
C PHE A 28 10.97 1.83 17.87
N SER A 29 10.63 1.61 19.13
CA SER A 29 11.61 1.21 20.15
C SER A 29 12.24 -0.15 19.84
N LYS A 30 13.39 -0.44 20.48
CA LYS A 30 14.03 -1.77 20.44
C LYS A 30 13.02 -2.89 20.77
N GLY A 31 13.17 -4.05 20.12
CA GLY A 31 12.28 -5.21 20.29
C GLY A 31 11.01 -5.19 19.43
N LYS A 32 10.86 -4.23 18.51
CA LYS A 32 9.73 -4.15 17.57
C LYS A 32 10.09 -4.49 16.12
N TYR A 33 11.25 -5.13 15.89
CA TYR A 33 11.74 -5.48 14.54
C TYR A 33 10.71 -6.25 13.72
N TYR A 34 10.04 -7.24 14.33
CA TYR A 34 9.01 -8.03 13.64
C TYR A 34 7.85 -7.16 13.11
N LEU A 35 7.49 -6.10 13.83
CA LEU A 35 6.38 -5.22 13.46
C LEU A 35 6.82 -4.19 12.41
N LYS A 36 8.04 -3.68 12.55
CA LYS A 36 8.70 -2.85 11.54
C LYS A 36 8.80 -3.60 10.21
N ASP A 37 9.32 -4.82 10.21
CA ASP A 37 9.47 -5.66 9.01
C ASP A 37 8.12 -5.90 8.32
N GLN A 38 7.11 -6.34 9.07
CA GLN A 38 5.78 -6.60 8.52
C GLN A 38 5.13 -5.34 7.95
N SER A 39 5.24 -4.20 8.66
CA SER A 39 4.71 -2.92 8.20
C SER A 39 5.38 -2.48 6.91
N ASN A 40 6.71 -2.53 6.85
CA ASN A 40 7.48 -2.08 5.69
C ASN A 40 7.22 -2.96 4.47
N ARG A 41 7.15 -4.29 4.66
CA ARG A 41 6.84 -5.23 3.59
C ARG A 41 5.44 -5.03 3.03
N ALA A 42 4.43 -4.89 3.90
CA ALA A 42 3.06 -4.62 3.46
C ALA A 42 2.98 -3.28 2.70
N ALA A 43 3.60 -2.22 3.24
CA ALA A 43 3.59 -0.89 2.65
C ALA A 43 4.27 -0.85 1.27
N LEU A 44 5.47 -1.43 1.15
CA LEU A 44 6.22 -1.50 -0.12
C LEU A 44 5.54 -2.41 -1.15
N SER A 45 4.83 -3.45 -0.70
CA SER A 45 4.10 -4.37 -1.59
C SER A 45 3.02 -3.65 -2.41
N VAL A 46 2.39 -2.60 -1.89
CA VAL A 46 1.33 -1.86 -2.61
C VAL A 46 1.84 -1.23 -3.92
N PRO A 47 2.82 -0.30 -3.91
CA PRO A 47 3.35 0.29 -5.13
C PRO A 47 4.05 -0.75 -6.02
N ASN A 48 4.74 -1.74 -5.44
CA ASN A 48 5.43 -2.78 -6.20
C ASN A 48 4.45 -3.58 -7.07
N ASN A 49 3.34 -4.03 -6.48
CA ASN A 49 2.33 -4.77 -7.22
C ASN A 49 1.55 -3.89 -8.22
N ILE A 50 1.40 -2.58 -7.98
CA ILE A 50 0.84 -1.66 -8.99
C ILE A 50 1.77 -1.56 -10.20
N ALA A 51 3.07 -1.36 -9.97
CA ALA A 51 4.06 -1.25 -11.03
C ALA A 51 4.16 -2.56 -11.84
N GLU A 52 4.28 -3.69 -11.14
CA GLU A 52 4.35 -5.01 -11.75
C GLU A 52 3.09 -5.35 -12.54
N GLY A 53 1.91 -5.10 -11.94
CA GLY A 53 0.62 -5.27 -12.59
C GLY A 53 0.52 -4.45 -13.87
N ASN A 54 0.86 -3.17 -13.84
CA ASN A 54 0.80 -2.32 -15.04
C ASN A 54 1.74 -2.78 -16.17
N GLY A 55 2.85 -3.44 -15.83
CA GLY A 55 3.80 -4.03 -16.78
C GLY A 55 3.35 -5.36 -17.39
N ARG A 56 2.27 -6.00 -16.91
CA ARG A 56 1.77 -7.26 -17.47
C ARG A 56 1.07 -7.07 -18.81
N PHE A 57 1.07 -8.11 -19.64
CA PHE A 57 0.44 -8.07 -20.97
C PHE A 57 -1.05 -8.39 -20.93
N THR A 58 -1.45 -9.40 -20.15
CA THR A 58 -2.84 -9.86 -20.13
C THR A 58 -3.66 -9.15 -19.07
N LYS A 59 -4.95 -8.96 -19.35
CA LYS A 59 -5.92 -8.41 -18.41
C LYS A 59 -5.95 -9.18 -17.07
N ASN A 60 -5.91 -10.50 -17.13
CA ASN A 60 -5.99 -11.37 -15.95
C ASN A 60 -4.76 -11.18 -15.05
N ASP A 61 -3.56 -11.13 -15.65
CA ASP A 61 -2.33 -10.90 -14.88
C ASP A 61 -2.33 -9.51 -14.24
N LYS A 62 -2.67 -8.45 -15.01
CA LYS A 62 -2.79 -7.08 -14.46
C LYS A 62 -3.69 -7.05 -13.23
N THR A 63 -4.87 -7.64 -13.37
CA THR A 63 -5.91 -7.66 -12.33
C THR A 63 -5.46 -8.45 -11.11
N HIS A 64 -4.76 -9.57 -11.30
CA HIS A 64 -4.19 -10.37 -10.22
C HIS A 64 -3.25 -9.55 -9.34
N PHE A 65 -2.28 -8.83 -9.94
CA PHE A 65 -1.36 -7.97 -9.21
C PHE A 65 -2.08 -6.81 -8.50
N PHE A 66 -3.09 -6.21 -9.13
CA PHE A 66 -3.89 -5.17 -8.47
C PHE A 66 -4.68 -5.70 -7.27
N HIS A 67 -5.14 -6.95 -7.31
CA HIS A 67 -5.74 -7.59 -6.13
C HIS A 67 -4.73 -7.79 -5.00
N ILE A 68 -3.49 -8.20 -5.32
CA ILE A 68 -2.41 -8.31 -4.32
C ILE A 68 -2.12 -6.94 -3.70
N ALA A 69 -1.98 -5.88 -4.52
CA ALA A 69 -1.77 -4.53 -4.02
C ALA A 69 -2.87 -4.10 -3.03
N ARG A 70 -4.14 -4.39 -3.36
CA ARG A 70 -5.28 -4.11 -2.47
C ARG A 70 -5.24 -4.96 -1.19
N GLY A 71 -4.81 -6.21 -1.28
CA GLY A 71 -4.58 -7.08 -0.12
C GLY A 71 -3.53 -6.51 0.84
N SER A 72 -2.36 -6.12 0.32
CA SER A 72 -1.30 -5.51 1.12
C SER A 72 -1.71 -4.17 1.74
N ALA A 73 -2.59 -3.40 1.08
CA ALA A 73 -3.18 -2.21 1.67
C ALA A 73 -4.03 -2.54 2.91
N PHE A 74 -4.79 -3.64 2.89
CA PHE A 74 -5.54 -4.11 4.06
C PHE A 74 -4.62 -4.62 5.18
N GLU A 75 -3.51 -5.27 4.85
CA GLU A 75 -2.48 -5.64 5.83
C GLU A 75 -1.93 -4.41 6.54
N CYS A 76 -1.67 -3.31 5.82
CA CYS A 76 -1.24 -2.04 6.42
C CYS A 76 -2.25 -1.56 7.48
N VAL A 77 -3.55 -1.62 7.21
CA VAL A 77 -4.60 -1.23 8.18
C VAL A 77 -4.57 -2.09 9.44
N SER A 78 -4.42 -3.41 9.27
CA SER A 78 -4.33 -4.36 10.38
C SER A 78 -3.09 -4.09 11.26
N ILE A 79 -1.95 -3.87 10.61
CA ILE A 79 -0.67 -3.57 11.28
C ILE A 79 -0.72 -2.23 12.02
N LEU A 80 -1.28 -1.18 11.40
CA LEU A 80 -1.48 0.12 12.03
C LEU A 80 -2.35 0.03 13.29
N GLU A 81 -3.41 -0.78 13.25
CA GLU A 81 -4.25 -1.02 14.43
C GLU A 81 -3.46 -1.68 15.56
N LEU A 82 -2.54 -2.60 15.25
CA LEU A 82 -1.65 -3.19 16.24
C LEU A 82 -0.62 -2.18 16.78
N CYS A 83 -0.06 -1.32 15.91
CA CYS A 83 0.84 -0.24 16.29
C CYS A 83 0.16 0.73 17.28
N LYS A 84 -1.10 1.10 17.00
CA LYS A 84 -1.94 1.94 17.86
C LYS A 84 -2.16 1.30 19.23
N ARG A 85 -2.57 0.03 19.27
CA ARG A 85 -2.76 -0.73 20.53
C ARG A 85 -1.49 -0.83 21.36
N LYS A 86 -0.33 -0.88 20.71
CA LYS A 86 0.99 -0.87 21.35
C LYS A 86 1.52 0.53 21.67
N LYS A 87 0.72 1.58 21.44
CA LYS A 87 1.07 2.99 21.64
C LYS A 87 2.31 3.43 20.86
N LEU A 88 2.56 2.80 19.70
CA LEU A 88 3.65 3.17 18.80
C LEU A 88 3.27 4.32 17.86
N ILE A 89 1.96 4.51 17.66
CA ILE A 89 1.38 5.66 16.94
C ILE A 89 0.17 6.17 17.72
N SER A 90 -0.19 7.43 17.52
CA SER A 90 -1.41 8.01 18.09
C SER A 90 -2.67 7.56 17.34
N ASP A 91 -3.83 7.68 17.98
CA ASP A 91 -5.12 7.42 17.34
C ASP A 91 -5.34 8.32 16.12
N ALA A 92 -4.93 9.59 16.22
CA ALA A 92 -4.99 10.55 15.12
C ALA A 92 -4.17 10.10 13.91
N LYS A 93 -2.89 9.71 14.10
CA LYS A 93 -2.05 9.18 13.01
C LYS A 93 -2.63 7.91 12.42
N ASN A 94 -3.14 7.01 13.26
CA ASN A 94 -3.79 5.79 12.79
C ASN A 94 -5.02 6.10 11.91
N GLN A 95 -5.85 7.06 12.30
CA GLN A 95 -7.03 7.46 11.52
C GLN A 95 -6.63 8.13 10.20
N GLU A 96 -5.63 9.00 10.22
CA GLU A 96 -5.05 9.64 9.04
C GLU A 96 -4.58 8.60 8.02
N TYR A 97 -3.72 7.66 8.43
CA TYR A 97 -3.22 6.62 7.53
C TYR A 97 -4.33 5.71 7.02
N LYS A 98 -5.31 5.34 7.86
CA LYS A 98 -6.47 4.55 7.41
C LYS A 98 -7.26 5.28 6.32
N SER A 99 -7.48 6.59 6.45
CA SER A 99 -8.16 7.37 5.42
C SER A 99 -7.41 7.38 4.10
N ARG A 100 -6.07 7.49 4.16
CA ARG A 100 -5.22 7.48 2.96
C ARG A 100 -5.17 6.10 2.30
N ILE A 101 -5.08 5.04 3.10
CA ILE A 101 -5.15 3.66 2.62
C ILE A 101 -6.50 3.38 1.96
N ASP A 102 -7.60 3.86 2.54
CA ASP A 102 -8.93 3.73 1.93
C ASP A 102 -9.00 4.42 0.56
N ASN A 103 -8.44 5.63 0.44
CA ASN A 103 -8.34 6.30 -0.86
C ASN A 103 -7.53 5.47 -1.88
N VAL A 104 -6.35 4.98 -1.50
CA VAL A 104 -5.54 4.09 -2.37
C VAL A 104 -6.33 2.83 -2.76
N CYS A 105 -7.06 2.20 -1.83
CA CYS A 105 -7.90 1.04 -2.12
C CYS A 105 -9.01 1.35 -3.14
N ARG A 106 -9.63 2.53 -3.07
CA ARG A 106 -10.63 2.97 -4.05
C ARG A 106 -10.01 3.18 -5.42
N MET A 107 -8.83 3.79 -5.50
CA MET A 107 -8.11 3.98 -6.75
C MET A 107 -7.67 2.65 -7.37
N ILE A 108 -7.16 1.69 -6.58
CA ILE A 108 -6.84 0.33 -7.04
C ILE A 108 -8.10 -0.38 -7.55
N SER A 109 -9.23 -0.22 -6.86
CA SER A 109 -10.51 -0.77 -7.31
C SER A 109 -10.97 -0.16 -8.65
N GLY A 110 -10.67 1.13 -8.87
CA GLY A 110 -10.84 1.79 -10.16
C GLY A 110 -9.95 1.21 -11.25
N LEU A 111 -8.67 0.94 -10.94
CA LEU A 111 -7.74 0.26 -11.87
C LEU A 111 -8.26 -1.11 -12.28
N ILE A 112 -8.68 -1.94 -11.32
CA ILE A 112 -9.26 -3.27 -11.58
C ILE A 112 -10.44 -3.16 -12.54
N LYS A 113 -11.42 -2.29 -12.21
CA LYS A 113 -12.61 -2.07 -13.07
C LYS A 113 -12.26 -1.56 -14.47
N SER A 114 -11.20 -0.76 -14.61
CA SER A 114 -10.76 -0.25 -15.92
C SER A 114 -10.13 -1.33 -16.79
N GLN A 115 -9.66 -2.45 -16.21
CA GLN A 115 -9.19 -3.59 -17.00
C GLN A 115 -10.36 -4.32 -17.69
N ASP A 116 -11.58 -4.21 -17.16
CA ASP A 116 -12.78 -4.79 -17.77
C ASP A 116 -13.34 -4.00 -18.95
N LYS A 117 -12.96 -2.72 -19.06
CA LYS A 117 -13.46 -1.79 -20.09
C LYS A 117 -12.49 -1.58 -21.26
N ARG A 118 -11.32 -2.21 -21.21
CA ARG A 118 -10.29 -2.20 -22.26
C ARG A 118 -10.35 -3.52 -23.02
#